data_AF-A0A382UY52-F1
#
_entry.id   AF-A0A382UY52-F1
#
_cell.length_a   1.000
_cell.length_b   1.000
_cell.length_c   1.000
_cell.angle_alpha   90.00
_cell.angle_beta   90.00
_cell.angle_gamma   90.00
#
_symmetry.space_group_name_H-M   'P 1'
#
loop_
_entity.id
_entity.type
_entity.pdbx_description
1 polymer ?
#
loop_
_entity_poly.entity_id
_entity_poly.type
_entity_poly.pdbx_seq_one_letter_code
_entity_poly.pdbx_strand_id
1 'polypeptide(L)'
;MNRKLIICFLVVISLISLGFKLYLVDFSIPVNSDNLNYTLTAIAHTNGDFSQSSHRSMGWSLFVSIFFGFIDSENFFDYSNTIRALSIAVATFTIPMMYLVGRKFFDERYSLLLASLFAFEPHLNYNSGFGLSEPLFHLA
;
A
#
# COMPACT_ATOMS: atom_id res chain seq x y z
N MET A 1 11.88 4.44 26.93
CA MET A 1 12.75 4.86 25.81
C MET A 1 12.34 6.26 25.41
N ASN A 2 13.29 7.11 25.00
CA ASN A 2 12.94 8.49 24.64
C ASN A 2 11.99 8.48 23.42
N ARG A 3 10.87 9.21 23.50
CA ARG A 3 9.87 9.30 22.42
C ARG A 3 10.50 9.72 21.09
N LYS A 4 11.48 10.64 21.12
CA LYS A 4 12.21 11.06 19.92
C LYS A 4 12.96 9.90 19.26
N LEU A 5 13.49 9.00 20.08
CA LEU A 5 14.29 7.85 19.65
C LEU A 5 13.39 6.75 19.04
N ILE A 6 12.19 6.54 19.61
CA ILE A 6 11.16 5.66 19.02
C ILE A 6 10.76 6.15 17.62
N ILE A 7 10.45 7.44 17.47
CA ILE A 7 10.07 8.02 16.18
C ILE A 7 11.20 7.85 15.16
N CYS A 8 12.46 8.08 15.59
CA CYS A 8 13.63 7.87 14.74
C CYS A 8 13.71 6.41 14.24
N PHE A 9 13.52 5.42 15.12
CA PHE A 9 13.52 4.02 14.70
C PHE A 9 12.41 3.67 13.73
N LEU A 10 11.19 4.16 13.96
CA LEU A 10 10.08 3.92 13.03
C LEU A 10 10.35 4.51 11.64
N VAL A 11 10.92 5.72 11.57
CA VAL A 11 11.31 6.34 10.30
C VAL A 11 12.37 5.50 9.60
N VAL A 12 13.40 5.03 10.31
CA VAL A 12 14.45 4.18 9.72
C VAL A 12 13.88 2.85 9.22
N ILE A 13 13.03 2.18 10.01
CA ILE A 13 12.39 0.92 9.61
C ILE A 13 11.53 1.13 8.35
N SER A 14 10.72 2.18 8.32
CA SER A 14 9.88 2.50 7.16
C SER A 14 10.72 2.84 5.92
N LEU A 15 11.83 3.58 6.06
CA LEU A 15 12.72 3.91 4.94
C LEU A 15 13.41 2.68 4.35
N ILE A 16 13.92 1.78 5.19
CA ILE A 16 14.55 0.53 4.74
C ILE A 16 13.51 -0.34 4.05
N SER A 17 12.32 -0.49 4.63
CA SER A 17 11.22 -1.26 4.06
C SER A 17 10.76 -0.66 2.71
N LEU A 18 10.66 0.66 2.60
CA LEU A 18 10.33 1.35 1.35
C LEU A 18 11.39 1.08 0.27
N GLY A 19 12.67 1.22 0.61
CA GLY A 19 13.77 0.94 -0.33
C GLY A 19 13.74 -0.51 -0.83
N PHE A 20 13.47 -1.46 0.06
CA PHE A 20 13.32 -2.87 -0.32
C PHE A 20 12.13 -3.11 -1.25
N LYS A 21 10.96 -2.52 -0.96
CA LYS A 21 9.78 -2.61 -1.83
C LYS A 21 10.03 -2.02 -3.21
N LEU A 22 10.63 -0.84 -3.28
CA LEU A 22 10.96 -0.19 -4.56
C LEU A 22 11.97 -1.00 -5.38
N TYR A 23 12.89 -1.71 -4.74
CA TYR A 23 13.84 -2.60 -5.42
C TYR A 23 13.17 -3.83 -6.04
N LEU A 24 12.12 -4.37 -5.41
CA LEU A 24 11.43 -5.57 -5.88
C LEU A 24 10.40 -5.31 -6.99
N VAL A 25 9.93 -4.07 -7.13
CA VAL A 25 8.85 -3.71 -8.05
C VAL A 25 9.39 -3.39 -9.44
N ASP A 26 8.86 -4.08 -10.45
CA ASP A 26 9.18 -3.80 -11.85
C ASP A 26 8.15 -2.86 -12.49
N PHE A 27 8.46 -1.56 -12.55
CA PHE A 27 7.62 -0.54 -13.18
C PHE A 27 7.59 -0.61 -14.73
N SER A 28 8.36 -1.51 -15.34
CA SER A 28 8.42 -1.68 -16.79
C SER A 28 7.31 -2.59 -17.33
N ILE A 29 6.57 -3.25 -16.44
CA ILE A 29 5.51 -4.20 -16.79
C ILE A 29 4.17 -3.64 -16.30
N PRO A 30 3.11 -3.62 -17.12
CA PRO A 30 1.81 -3.15 -16.70
C PRO A 30 1.16 -4.11 -15.69
N VAL A 31 0.20 -3.61 -14.91
CA VAL A 31 -0.67 -4.43 -14.05
C VAL A 31 -1.45 -5.49 -14.85
N ASN A 32 -1.68 -6.66 -14.26
CA ASN A 32 -2.29 -7.85 -14.86
C ASN A 32 -3.16 -8.65 -13.86
N SER A 33 -4.25 -9.27 -14.33
CA SER A 33 -5.22 -10.01 -13.48
C SER A 33 -5.98 -9.10 -12.50
N ASP A 34 -5.73 -9.22 -11.19
CA ASP A 34 -6.59 -8.61 -10.17
C ASP A 34 -6.32 -7.11 -10.03
N ASN A 35 -5.04 -6.71 -10.03
CA ASN A 35 -4.65 -5.30 -10.06
C ASN A 35 -5.12 -4.60 -11.34
N LEU A 36 -5.13 -5.28 -12.49
CA LEU A 36 -5.68 -4.75 -13.75
C LEU A 36 -7.16 -4.43 -13.59
N ASN A 37 -7.93 -5.33 -12.97
CA ASN A 37 -9.34 -5.07 -12.71
C ASN A 37 -9.52 -3.86 -11.77
N TYR A 38 -8.73 -3.75 -10.70
CA TYR A 38 -8.78 -2.58 -9.82
C TYR A 38 -8.44 -1.27 -10.56
N THR A 39 -7.42 -1.28 -11.42
CA THR A 39 -7.02 -0.13 -12.23
C THR A 39 -8.12 0.27 -13.20
N LEU A 40 -8.67 -0.66 -13.97
CA LEU A 40 -9.74 -0.37 -14.94
C LEU A 40 -10.99 0.17 -14.23
N THR A 41 -11.32 -0.40 -13.08
CA THR A 41 -12.49 0.04 -12.32
C THR A 41 -12.27 1.41 -11.67
N ALA A 42 -11.04 1.73 -11.25
CA ALA A 42 -10.68 3.07 -10.78
C ALA A 42 -10.75 4.11 -11.91
N ILE A 43 -10.34 3.76 -13.14
CA ILE A 43 -10.49 4.61 -14.33
C ILE A 43 -11.97 4.83 -14.68
N ALA A 44 -12.79 3.79 -14.56
CA ALA A 44 -14.24 3.91 -14.74
C ALA A 44 -14.85 4.89 -13.72
N HIS A 45 -14.46 4.78 -12.44
CA HIS A 45 -14.90 5.69 -11.39
C HIS A 45 -14.46 7.15 -11.62
N THR A 46 -13.23 7.39 -12.13
CA THR A 46 -12.83 8.75 -12.51
C THR A 46 -13.66 9.34 -13.63
N ASN A 47 -14.17 8.49 -14.54
CA ASN A 47 -15.05 8.89 -15.64
C ASN A 47 -16.54 8.97 -15.24
N GLY A 48 -16.87 8.80 -13.95
CA GLY A 48 -18.23 8.89 -13.44
C GLY A 48 -19.05 7.60 -13.54
N ASP A 49 -18.44 6.48 -13.92
CA ASP A 49 -19.10 5.18 -13.92
C ASP A 49 -18.89 4.47 -12.57
N PHE A 50 -19.97 4.31 -11.82
CA PHE A 50 -20.01 3.62 -10.53
C PHE A 50 -20.79 2.30 -10.59
N SER A 51 -21.12 1.82 -11.80
CA SER A 51 -21.76 0.53 -11.97
C SER A 51 -20.73 -0.59 -11.76
N GLN A 52 -20.80 -1.30 -10.62
CA GLN A 52 -20.04 -2.55 -10.43
C GLN A 52 -20.97 -3.73 -10.19
N SER A 53 -20.44 -4.92 -10.50
CA SER A 53 -20.98 -6.20 -10.05
C SER A 53 -21.08 -6.26 -8.52
N SER A 54 -22.19 -6.76 -7.99
CA SER A 54 -22.47 -6.88 -6.54
C SER A 54 -21.49 -7.77 -5.75
N HIS A 55 -20.60 -8.48 -6.45
CA HIS A 55 -19.75 -9.55 -5.95
C HIS A 55 -18.29 -9.10 -5.71
N ARG A 56 -17.96 -7.82 -5.98
CA ARG A 56 -16.65 -7.24 -5.70
C ARG A 56 -16.78 -5.97 -4.85
N SER A 57 -15.77 -5.75 -4.01
CA SER A 57 -15.68 -4.57 -3.17
C SER A 57 -15.16 -3.36 -3.96
N MET A 58 -15.91 -2.25 -3.91
CA MET A 58 -15.56 -0.98 -4.56
C MET A 58 -14.47 -0.18 -3.81
N GLY A 59 -14.14 -0.56 -2.57
CA GLY A 59 -13.37 0.29 -1.66
C GLY A 59 -11.98 0.67 -2.18
N TRP A 60 -11.23 -0.29 -2.71
CA TRP A 60 -9.88 -0.02 -3.22
C TRP A 60 -9.92 0.82 -4.49
N SER A 61 -10.78 0.49 -5.46
CA SER A 61 -10.88 1.24 -6.72
C SER A 61 -11.37 2.68 -6.51
N LEU A 62 -12.29 2.92 -5.56
CA LEU A 62 -12.75 4.26 -5.18
C LEU A 62 -11.66 5.09 -4.50
N PHE A 63 -10.84 4.46 -3.65
CA PHE A 63 -9.70 5.16 -3.06
C PHE A 63 -8.68 5.55 -4.12
N VAL A 64 -8.34 4.62 -5.03
CA VAL A 64 -7.40 4.85 -6.13
C VAL A 64 -7.92 5.92 -7.10
N SER A 65 -9.23 5.97 -7.38
CA SER A 65 -9.80 6.92 -8.34
C SER A 65 -9.58 8.39 -7.94
N ILE A 66 -9.51 8.69 -6.64
CA ILE A 66 -9.17 10.05 -6.16
C ILE A 66 -7.79 10.48 -6.71
N PHE A 67 -6.82 9.56 -6.74
CA PHE A 67 -5.47 9.83 -7.23
C PHE A 67 -5.40 9.83 -8.75
N PHE A 68 -6.16 8.94 -9.41
CA PHE A 68 -6.25 8.92 -10.87
C PHE A 68 -6.86 10.19 -11.43
N GLY A 69 -7.74 10.88 -10.69
CA GLY A 69 -8.27 12.18 -11.08
C GLY A 69 -7.22 13.30 -11.23
N PHE A 70 -6.01 13.11 -10.70
CA PHE A 70 -4.88 14.02 -10.91
C PHE A 70 -3.99 13.65 -12.10
N ILE A 71 -4.28 12.53 -12.79
CA ILE A 71 -3.49 12.03 -13.91
C ILE A 71 -4.26 12.29 -15.20
N ASP A 72 -3.69 13.15 -16.02
CA ASP A 72 -4.16 13.43 -17.37
C ASP A 72 -3.18 12.78 -18.36
N SER A 73 -3.30 11.47 -18.55
CA SER A 73 -2.45 10.70 -19.47
C SER A 73 -3.29 9.69 -20.25
N GLU A 74 -3.00 9.57 -21.55
CA GLU A 74 -3.59 8.51 -22.39
C GLU A 74 -2.85 7.17 -22.23
N ASN A 75 -1.71 7.15 -21.52
CA ASN A 75 -0.89 5.96 -21.38
C ASN A 75 -1.31 5.13 -20.16
N PHE A 76 -1.73 3.88 -20.41
CA PHE A 76 -2.09 2.94 -19.35
C PHE A 76 -0.94 2.65 -18.36
N PHE A 77 0.32 2.77 -18.81
CA PHE A 77 1.47 2.60 -17.94
C PHE A 77 1.50 3.59 -16.77
N ASP A 78 1.00 4.81 -16.97
CA ASP A 78 1.01 5.82 -15.93
C ASP A 78 0.05 5.43 -14.81
N TYR A 79 -1.17 5.01 -15.15
CA TYR A 79 -2.14 4.47 -14.19
C TYR A 79 -1.64 3.20 -13.47
N SER A 80 -0.99 2.31 -14.22
CA SER A 80 -0.37 1.09 -13.69
C SER A 80 0.71 1.41 -12.64
N ASN A 81 1.58 2.38 -12.94
CA ASN A 81 2.65 2.77 -12.03
C ASN A 81 2.11 3.54 -10.82
N THR A 82 1.07 4.35 -11.01
CA THR A 82 0.40 5.06 -9.91
C THR A 82 -0.25 4.11 -8.92
N ILE A 83 -1.03 3.10 -9.37
CA ILE A 83 -1.68 2.19 -8.43
C ILE A 83 -0.65 1.37 -7.62
N ARG A 84 0.49 1.02 -8.23
CA ARG A 84 1.62 0.36 -7.54
C ARG A 84 2.27 1.28 -6.53
N ALA A 85 2.58 2.51 -6.91
CA ALA A 85 3.12 3.52 -5.99
C ALA A 85 2.17 3.77 -4.80
N LEU A 86 0.86 3.82 -5.06
CA LEU A 86 -0.16 3.98 -4.03
C LEU A 86 -0.18 2.79 -3.06
N SER A 87 -0.14 1.56 -3.57
CA SER A 87 -0.12 0.35 -2.75
C SER A 87 1.14 0.27 -1.88
N ILE A 88 2.32 0.60 -2.43
CA ILE A 88 3.58 0.70 -1.67
C ILE A 88 3.47 1.79 -0.60
N ALA A 89 2.89 2.96 -0.91
CA ALA A 89 2.72 4.05 0.04
C ALA A 89 1.81 3.64 1.20
N VAL A 90 0.66 3.01 0.91
CA VAL A 90 -0.27 2.49 1.92
C VAL A 90 0.44 1.43 2.78
N ALA A 91 1.13 0.47 2.18
CA ALA A 91 1.87 -0.58 2.90
C ALA A 91 3.01 -0.04 3.76
N THR A 92 3.60 1.10 3.40
CA THR A 92 4.65 1.74 4.21
C THR A 92 4.03 2.53 5.36
N PHE A 93 2.86 3.15 5.13
CA PHE A 93 2.12 3.89 6.16
C PHE A 93 1.53 2.98 7.25
N THR A 94 1.27 1.72 6.94
CA THR A 94 0.77 0.76 7.93
C THR A 94 1.82 0.33 8.97
N ILE A 95 3.12 0.48 8.69
CA ILE A 95 4.22 0.14 9.61
C ILE A 95 4.13 0.91 10.95
N PRO A 96 4.06 2.26 10.98
CA PRO A 96 3.88 2.99 12.23
C PRO A 96 2.52 2.72 12.88
N MET A 97 1.48 2.40 12.11
CA MET A 97 0.19 1.98 12.67
C MET A 97 0.31 0.66 13.43
N MET A 98 1.08 -0.31 12.91
CA MET A 98 1.35 -1.58 13.59
C MET A 98 2.07 -1.36 14.92
N TYR A 99 2.98 -0.40 14.99
CA TYR A 99 3.57 0.00 16.27
C TYR A 99 2.51 0.50 17.27
N LEU A 100 1.58 1.36 16.83
CA LEU A 100 0.50 1.86 17.71
C LEU A 100 -0.41 0.73 18.21
N VAL A 101 -0.71 -0.25 17.36
CA VAL A 101 -1.46 -1.46 17.76
C VAL A 101 -0.64 -2.28 18.77
N GLY A 102 0.64 -2.52 18.48
CA GLY A 102 1.54 -3.25 19.37
C GLY A 102 1.68 -2.60 20.75
N ARG A 103 1.57 -1.27 20.85
CA ARG A 103 1.60 -0.54 22.13
C ARG A 103 0.40 -0.81 23.04
N LYS A 104 -0.69 -1.37 22.52
CA LYS A 104 -1.84 -1.80 23.35
C LYS A 104 -1.57 -3.10 24.11
N PHE A 105 -0.62 -3.92 23.65
CA PHE A 105 -0.38 -5.26 24.17
C PHE A 105 1.04 -5.46 24.73
N PHE A 106 2.02 -4.69 24.26
CA PHE A 106 3.43 -4.89 24.58
C PHE A 106 4.14 -3.59 24.96
N ASP A 107 5.28 -3.72 25.64
CA ASP A 107 6.19 -2.61 25.91
C ASP A 107 6.84 -2.04 24.64
N GLU A 108 7.33 -0.81 24.73
CA GLU A 108 7.90 -0.02 23.63
C GLU A 108 8.93 -0.79 22.77
N ARG A 109 9.75 -1.64 23.39
CA ARG A 109 10.81 -2.42 22.72
C ARG A 109 10.19 -3.54 21.88
N TYR A 110 9.23 -4.25 22.46
CA TYR A 110 8.54 -5.35 21.80
C TYR A 110 7.58 -4.85 20.72
N SER A 111 6.94 -3.68 20.91
CA SER A 111 6.13 -3.06 19.87
C SER A 111 6.95 -2.60 18.66
N LEU A 112 8.20 -2.16 18.86
CA LEU A 112 9.12 -1.87 17.74
C LEU A 112 9.56 -3.14 17.03
N LEU A 113 9.84 -4.22 17.76
CA LEU A 113 10.14 -5.52 17.16
C LEU A 113 8.95 -6.02 16.32
N LEU A 114 7.73 -5.92 16.84
CA LEU A 114 6.50 -6.25 16.10
C LEU A 114 6.40 -5.44 14.80
N ALA A 115 6.59 -4.11 14.87
CA ALA A 115 6.55 -3.25 13.70
C ALA A 115 7.66 -3.60 12.68
N SER A 116 8.86 -3.97 13.13
CA SER A 116 9.93 -4.42 12.24
C SER A 116 9.61 -5.76 11.58
N LEU A 117 9.08 -6.74 12.32
CA LEU A 117 8.70 -8.04 11.76
C LEU A 117 7.61 -7.87 10.69
N PHE A 118 6.63 -7.01 10.96
CA PHE A 118 5.61 -6.64 9.99
C PHE A 118 6.18 -5.94 8.76
N ALA A 119 7.11 -5.00 8.94
CA ALA A 119 7.71 -4.25 7.84
C ALA A 119 8.53 -5.11 6.86
N PHE A 120 9.04 -6.26 7.32
CA PHE A 120 9.83 -7.20 6.54
C PHE A 120 9.09 -8.52 6.25
N GLU A 121 7.78 -8.54 6.45
CA GLU A 121 6.93 -9.69 6.18
C GLU A 121 6.90 -9.97 4.65
N PRO A 122 7.29 -11.18 4.19
CA PRO A 122 7.44 -11.47 2.76
C PRO A 122 6.16 -11.30 1.95
N HIS A 123 4.99 -11.70 2.48
CA HIS A 123 3.73 -11.57 1.75
C HIS A 123 3.30 -10.11 1.61
N LEU A 124 3.43 -9.30 2.66
CA LEU A 124 3.18 -7.86 2.58
C LEU A 124 4.07 -7.20 1.53
N ASN A 125 5.37 -7.50 1.52
CA ASN A 125 6.31 -6.91 0.58
C ASN A 125 6.02 -7.35 -0.86
N TYR A 126 5.70 -8.62 -1.09
CA TYR A 126 5.29 -9.14 -2.39
C TYR A 126 4.00 -8.47 -2.88
N ASN A 127 2.92 -8.50 -2.08
CA ASN A 127 1.60 -7.98 -2.47
C ASN A 127 1.57 -6.47 -2.67
N SER A 128 2.34 -5.71 -1.85
CA SER A 128 2.45 -4.26 -2.00
C SER A 128 3.05 -3.83 -3.34
N GLY A 129 3.87 -4.70 -3.95
CA GLY A 129 4.48 -4.42 -5.24
C GLY A 129 3.55 -4.55 -6.44
N PHE A 130 2.43 -5.28 -6.28
CA PHE A 130 1.49 -5.52 -7.37
C PHE A 130 0.39 -4.47 -7.48
N GLY A 131 0.27 -3.51 -6.56
CA GLY A 131 -0.83 -2.53 -6.62
C GLY A 131 -2.17 -3.08 -6.11
N LEU A 132 -2.13 -4.15 -5.30
CA LEU A 132 -3.32 -4.81 -4.79
C LEU A 132 -3.83 -4.18 -3.48
N SER A 133 -4.99 -4.65 -3.03
CA SER A 133 -5.66 -4.17 -1.82
C SER A 133 -5.26 -4.92 -0.55
N GLU A 134 -4.70 -6.13 -0.65
CA GLU A 134 -4.33 -6.94 0.52
C GLU A 134 -3.36 -6.25 1.50
N PRO A 135 -2.44 -5.35 1.08
CA PRO A 135 -1.59 -4.64 2.04
C PRO A 135 -2.37 -3.81 3.08
N LEU A 136 -3.58 -3.38 2.75
CA LEU A 136 -4.48 -2.70 3.68
C LEU A 136 -5.15 -3.69 4.65
N PHE A 137 -5.47 -4.89 4.16
CA PHE A 137 -6.16 -5.93 4.94
C PHE A 137 -5.26 -6.75 5.85
N HIS A 138 -3.93 -6.68 5.72
CA HIS A 138 -3.00 -7.31 6.68
C HIS A 138 -3.08 -6.69 8.09
N LEU A 139 -3.79 -5.57 8.27
CA LEU A 139 -4.05 -4.96 9.57
C LEU A 139 -5.32 -5.45 10.28
N ALA A 140 -6.20 -6.17 9.58
CA ALA A 140 -7.50 -6.65 10.08
C ALA A 140 -7.40 -8.07 10.65
#